data_AF-A0A318QQG2-F1
#
_entry.id   AF-A0A318QQG2-F1
#
_cell.length_a   1.000
_cell.length_b   1.000
_cell.length_c   1.000
_cell.angle_alpha   90.00
_cell.angle_beta   90.00
_cell.angle_gamma   90.00
#
_symmetry.space_group_name_H-M   'P 1'
#
loop_
_entity.id
_entity.type
_entity.pdbx_description
1 polymer ?
#
loop_
_entity_poly.entity_id
_entity_poly.type
_entity_poly.pdbx_seq_one_letter_code
_entity_poly.pdbx_strand_id
1 'polypeptide(L)' 'MADVTQQMIGRDVVASAGGRIGKLSAVTDKGTIEITVDGPAESVFEVPASWVASTENNHIVLSHTVEDVQSYTPAS' A
#
# COMPACT_ATOMS: atom_id res chain seq x y z
N MET A 1 -14.23 -2.31 5.18
CA MET A 1 -12.80 -2.31 4.81
C MET A 1 -12.68 -3.18 3.58
N ALA A 2 -11.89 -2.75 2.58
CA ALA A 2 -11.67 -3.60 1.41
C ALA A 2 -10.60 -4.65 1.75
N ASP A 3 -10.90 -5.92 1.52
CA ASP A 3 -9.96 -7.01 1.78
C ASP A 3 -8.82 -6.98 0.74
N VAL A 4 -7.60 -6.74 1.21
CA VAL A 4 -6.38 -6.97 0.44
C VAL A 4 -5.94 -8.40 0.66
N THR A 5 -5.80 -9.15 -0.42
CA THR A 5 -5.44 -10.58 -0.39
C THR A 5 -4.09 -10.82 -1.05
N GLN A 6 -3.46 -11.97 -0.77
CA GLN A 6 -2.18 -12.34 -1.39
C GLN A 6 -2.25 -12.41 -2.93
N GLN A 7 -3.44 -12.62 -3.51
CA GLN A 7 -3.65 -12.60 -4.97
C GLN A 7 -3.50 -11.19 -5.59
N MET A 8 -3.39 -10.16 -4.75
CA MET A 8 -3.24 -8.77 -5.16
C MET A 8 -1.77 -8.32 -5.21
N ILE A 9 -0.82 -9.19 -4.82
CA ILE A 9 0.60 -8.88 -4.91
C ILE A 9 0.97 -8.58 -6.37
N GLY A 10 1.77 -7.53 -6.57
CA GLY A 10 2.15 -6.98 -7.86
C GLY A 10 1.18 -5.95 -8.44
N ARG A 11 0.00 -5.74 -7.83
CA ARG A 11 -0.95 -4.71 -8.27
C ARG A 11 -0.47 -3.31 -7.90
N ASP A 12 -0.90 -2.34 -8.69
CA ASP A 12 -0.62 -0.92 -8.44
C ASP A 12 -1.32 -0.46 -7.16
N VAL A 13 -0.61 0.37 -6.40
CA VAL A 13 -1.09 1.05 -5.20
C VAL A 13 -1.14 2.54 -5.51
N VAL A 14 -2.29 3.16 -5.29
CA VAL A 14 -2.56 4.57 -5.59
C VAL A 14 -3.15 5.26 -4.37
N ALA A 15 -2.91 6.57 -4.24
CA ALA A 15 -3.55 7.39 -3.23
C ALA A 15 -4.98 7.75 -3.65
N SER A 16 -5.90 7.84 -2.69
CA SER A 16 -7.29 8.27 -2.91
C SER A 16 -7.41 9.69 -3.47
N ALA A 17 -6.47 10.57 -3.13
CA ALA A 17 -6.34 11.91 -3.70
C ALA A 17 -5.85 11.91 -5.17
N GLY A 18 -5.53 10.74 -5.71
CA GLY A 18 -4.84 10.56 -6.98
C GLY A 18 -3.32 10.51 -6.79
N GLY A 19 -2.65 9.78 -7.70
CA GLY A 19 -1.20 9.59 -7.68
C GLY A 19 -0.80 8.16 -7.37
N ARG A 20 0.16 7.64 -8.15
CA ARG A 20 0.71 6.30 -7.95
C ARG A 20 1.70 6.35 -6.79
N ILE A 21 1.52 5.45 -5.84
CA ILE A 21 2.42 5.23 -4.72
C ILE A 21 3.47 4.19 -5.11
N GLY A 22 3.02 3.07 -5.69
CA GLY A 22 3.91 1.99 -6.07
C GLY A 22 3.15 0.70 -6.34
N LYS A 23 3.66 -0.42 -5.83
CA LYS A 23 3.06 -1.75 -5.97
C LYS A 23 2.96 -2.50 -4.65
N LEU A 24 1.94 -3.34 -4.53
CA LEU A 24 1.82 -4.25 -3.40
C LEU A 24 2.88 -5.35 -3.51
N SER A 25 3.67 -5.51 -2.48
CA SER A 25 4.77 -6.48 -2.42
C SER A 25 4.43 -7.69 -1.57
N ALA A 26 3.72 -7.47 -0.46
CA ALA A 26 3.23 -8.54 0.39
C ALA A 26 1.99 -8.14 1.18
N VAL A 27 1.27 -9.16 1.63
CA VAL A 27 0.21 -9.04 2.64
C VAL A 27 0.66 -9.87 3.82
N THR A 28 0.80 -9.24 4.98
CA THR A 28 1.33 -9.91 6.18
C THR A 28 0.19 -10.47 7.03
N ASP A 29 0.45 -11.53 7.77
CA ASP A 29 -0.50 -12.08 8.76
C ASP A 29 -0.70 -11.16 9.98
N LYS A 30 0.04 -10.05 10.07
CA LYS A 30 -0.02 -9.06 11.16
C LYS A 30 -1.07 -7.97 10.92
N GLY A 31 -1.82 -8.04 9.82
CA GLY A 31 -2.77 -6.99 9.44
C GLY A 31 -2.10 -5.77 8.81
N THR A 32 -0.86 -5.92 8.32
CA THR A 32 -0.13 -4.92 7.54
C THR A 32 0.03 -5.38 6.10
N ILE A 33 0.37 -4.43 5.23
CA ILE A 33 0.72 -4.67 3.83
C ILE A 33 2.07 -4.01 3.55
N GLU A 34 2.86 -4.63 2.69
CA GLU A 34 4.13 -4.08 2.22
C GLU A 34 3.94 -3.48 0.83
N ILE A 35 4.42 -2.25 0.65
CA ILE A 35 4.32 -1.50 -0.60
C ILE A 35 5.73 -1.16 -1.07
N THR A 36 6.11 -1.61 -2.25
CA THR A 36 7.30 -1.08 -2.94
C THR A 36 6.92 0.24 -3.58
N VAL A 37 7.47 1.34 -3.07
CA VAL A 37 7.28 2.69 -3.61
C VAL A 37 8.23 2.90 -4.78
N ASP A 38 7.70 3.35 -5.92
CA ASP A 38 8.49 3.68 -7.10
C ASP A 38 9.28 4.98 -6.83
N GLY A 39 10.60 4.92 -6.90
CA GLY A 39 11.48 6.08 -6.65
C GLY A 39 12.86 5.88 -7.27
N PRO A 40 13.80 6.83 -7.08
CA PRO A 40 15.18 6.67 -7.56
C PRO A 40 15.90 5.46 -6.92
N ALA A 41 15.42 5.02 -5.76
CA ALA A 41 15.72 3.72 -5.18
C ALA A 41 14.40 3.07 -4.75
N GLU A 42 14.10 1.88 -5.26
CA GLU A 42 12.94 1.10 -4.85
C GLU A 42 13.03 0.83 -3.33
N SER A 43 12.02 1.28 -2.59
CA SER A 43 11.98 1.17 -1.13
C SER A 43 10.67 0.51 -0.70
N VAL A 44 10.75 -0.43 0.23
CA VAL A 44 9.59 -1.17 0.75
C VAL A 44 9.15 -0.52 2.06
N PHE A 45 7.86 -0.21 2.15
CA PHE A 45 7.23 0.35 3.34
C PHE A 45 6.10 -0.56 3.81
N GLU A 46 6.07 -0.84 5.11
CA GLU A 46 5.01 -1.60 5.75
C GLU A 46 3.97 -0.63 6.32
N VAL A 47 2.70 -0.75 5.92
CA VAL A 47 1.60 0.07 6.44
C VAL A 47 0.42 -0.78 6.87
N PRO A 48 -0.48 -0.28 7.73
CA PRO A 48 -1.67 -1.03 8.14
C PRO A 48 -2.60 -1.31 6.95
N ALA A 49 -3.16 -2.52 6.89
CA ALA A 49 -4.19 -2.86 5.90
C ALA A 49 -5.46 -1.98 6.07
N SER A 50 -5.67 -1.40 7.25
CA SER A 50 -6.75 -0.44 7.51
C SER A 50 -6.63 0.86 6.70
N TRP A 51 -5.47 1.17 6.13
CA TRP A 51 -5.29 2.31 5.22
C TRP A 51 -5.86 2.04 3.84
N VAL A 52 -6.20 0.79 3.50
CA VAL A 52 -6.84 0.45 2.24
C VAL A 52 -8.28 0.94 2.27
N ALA A 53 -8.54 1.97 1.48
CA ALA A 53 -9.87 2.53 1.29
C ALA A 53 -10.71 1.64 0.37
N SER A 54 -10.11 1.16 -0.72
CA SER A 54 -10.82 0.38 -1.75
C SER A 54 -9.87 -0.49 -2.58
N THR A 55 -10.43 -1.52 -3.22
CA THR A 55 -9.72 -2.43 -4.14
C THR A 55 -10.45 -2.48 -5.48
N GLU A 56 -10.36 -1.38 -6.23
CA GLU A 56 -11.11 -1.18 -7.47
C GLU A 56 -10.23 -1.38 -8.71
N ASN A 57 -10.84 -1.77 -9.85
CA ASN A 57 -10.20 -1.78 -11.16
C ASN A 57 -8.78 -2.36 -11.19
N ASN A 58 -8.58 -3.47 -10.47
CA ASN A 58 -7.31 -4.19 -10.38
C ASN A 58 -6.14 -3.40 -9.74
N HIS A 59 -6.42 -2.35 -8.98
CA HIS A 59 -5.45 -1.61 -8.16
C HIS A 59 -5.96 -1.48 -6.71
N ILE A 60 -5.06 -1.02 -5.83
CA ILE A 60 -5.32 -0.80 -4.41
C ILE A 60 -5.32 0.69 -4.15
N VAL A 61 -6.39 1.20 -3.55
CA VAL A 61 -6.53 2.62 -3.21
C VAL A 61 -6.29 2.80 -1.71
N LEU A 62 -5.28 3.60 -1.35
CA LEU A 62 -5.04 4.00 0.03
C LEU A 62 -5.77 5.30 0.37
N SER A 63 -6.24 5.41 1.61
CA SER A 63 -6.75 6.67 2.16
C SER A 63 -5.64 7.70 2.44
N HIS A 64 -4.38 7.32 2.28
CA HIS A 64 -3.19 8.11 2.59
C HIS A 64 -2.33 8.36 1.34
N THR A 65 -1.46 9.36 1.42
CA THR A 65 -0.54 9.74 0.33
C THR A 65 0.75 8.92 0.37
N VAL A 66 1.58 9.06 -0.67
CA VAL A 66 2.94 8.48 -0.67
C VAL A 66 3.81 9.04 0.45
N GLU A 67 3.65 10.32 0.80
CA GLU A 67 4.41 10.97 1.87
C GLU A 67 4.07 10.37 3.24
N ASP A 68 2.80 10.05 3.47
CA ASP A 68 2.34 9.35 4.69
C ASP A 68 2.91 7.93 4.76
N VAL A 69 2.92 7.19 3.64
CA VAL A 69 3.51 5.84 3.56
C VAL A 69 5.01 5.88 3.86
N GLN A 70 5.73 6.85 3.30
CA GLN A 70 7.18 6.98 3.47
C GLN A 70 7.59 7.47 4.87
N SER A 71 6.72 8.22 5.53
CA SER A 71 6.95 8.72 6.89
C SER A 71 6.39 7.79 7.97
N TYR A 72 5.58 6.80 7.61
CA TYR A 72 5.02 5.85 8.55
C TYR A 72 6.09 4.94 9.12
N THR A 73 6.24 5.01 10.44
CA THR A 73 7.04 4.05 11.21
C THR A 73 6.07 3.10 11.93
N PRO A 74 6.08 1.79 11.60
CA PRO A 74 5.29 0.81 12.33
C PRO A 74 5.62 0.89 13.83
N ALA A 75 4.59 1.02 14.68
CA ALA A 75 4.78 0.86 16.11
C ALA A 75 5.27 -0.58 16.37
N SER A 76 6.45 -0.72 16.97
CA SER A 76 7.13 -2.00 17.20
C SER A 76 6.38 -2.93 18.14
#